data_AF-A0A9D8GGM2-F1
#
_entry.id   AF-A0A9D8GGM2-F1
#
_cell.length_a   1.000
_cell.length_b   1.000
_cell.length_c   1.000
_cell.angle_alpha   90.00
_cell.angle_beta   90.00
_cell.angle_gamma   90.00
#
_symmetry.space_group_name_H-M   'P 1'
#
loop_
_entity.id
_entity.type
_entity.pdbx_description
1 polymer ?
#
loop_
_entity_poly.entity_id
_entity_poly.type
_entity_poly.pdbx_seq_one_letter_code
_entity_poly.pdbx_strand_id
1 'polypeptide(L)'
;MAGLRAVETIRADTGVRDAITDWATWLGSERRAAANTLAAYRRDLAVFFAFLSEHIGSLPALGDLEVLRAADVRAYMAHERARGLTGTSVARALSTLRGFFRHLERRGLVRNAAVAGVRSPKVPRAIPKPLTVDAARGALAAAA
;
A
#
# COMPACT_ATOMS: atom_id res chain seq x y z
N MET A 1 3.11 -5.04 -19.27
CA MET A 1 3.58 -6.43 -19.06
C MET A 1 4.47 -6.63 -17.83
N ALA A 2 5.40 -5.73 -17.48
CA ALA A 2 6.30 -5.92 -16.31
C ALA A 2 5.59 -5.86 -14.92
N GLY A 3 4.42 -5.22 -14.83
CA GLY A 3 3.69 -5.06 -13.57
C GLY A 3 3.02 -6.34 -13.04
N LEU A 4 2.54 -7.22 -13.93
CA LEU A 4 1.86 -8.47 -13.54
C LEU A 4 2.82 -9.47 -12.90
N ARG A 5 4.00 -9.67 -13.50
CA ARG A 5 5.04 -10.58 -12.98
C ARG A 5 5.54 -10.20 -11.58
N ALA A 6 5.46 -8.91 -11.22
CA ALA A 6 5.87 -8.45 -9.89
C ALA A 6 4.83 -8.77 -8.80
N VAL A 7 3.56 -9.01 -9.17
CA VAL A 7 2.51 -9.38 -8.22
C VAL A 7 2.50 -10.89 -7.98
N GLU A 8 2.85 -11.70 -8.99
CA GLU A 8 2.97 -13.15 -8.87
C GLU A 8 3.98 -13.60 -7.79
N THR A 9 5.00 -12.78 -7.52
CA THR A 9 6.02 -13.08 -6.50
C THR A 9 5.60 -12.71 -5.08
N ILE A 10 4.48 -12.00 -4.91
CA ILE A 10 3.97 -11.62 -3.58
C ILE A 10 3.51 -12.89 -2.85
N ARG A 11 3.96 -13.07 -1.60
CA ARG A 11 3.62 -14.24 -0.76
C ARG A 11 2.19 -14.14 -0.21
N ALA A 12 1.20 -14.29 -1.09
CA ALA A 12 -0.21 -14.30 -0.76
C ALA A 12 -0.97 -15.27 -1.69
N ASP A 13 -2.18 -15.63 -1.31
CA ASP A 13 -3.08 -16.41 -2.15
C ASP A 13 -3.43 -15.68 -3.47
N THR A 14 -3.86 -16.44 -4.48
CA THR A 14 -4.26 -15.92 -5.80
C THR A 14 -5.32 -14.83 -5.70
N GLY A 15 -6.35 -14.98 -4.85
CA GLY A 15 -7.41 -13.98 -4.71
C GLY A 15 -6.88 -12.63 -4.19
N VAL A 16 -5.85 -12.65 -3.34
CA VAL A 16 -5.18 -11.44 -2.87
C VAL A 16 -4.33 -10.81 -3.98
N ARG A 17 -3.58 -11.62 -4.73
CA ARG A 17 -2.76 -11.15 -5.87
C ARG A 17 -3.63 -10.50 -6.95
N ASP A 18 -4.77 -11.07 -7.25
CA ASP A 18 -5.74 -10.52 -8.19
C ASP A 18 -6.25 -9.15 -7.71
N ALA A 19 -6.59 -9.05 -6.42
CA ALA A 19 -7.02 -7.78 -5.83
C ALA A 19 -5.91 -6.70 -5.86
N ILE A 20 -4.63 -7.08 -5.69
CA ILE A 20 -3.50 -6.17 -5.84
C ILE A 20 -3.37 -5.68 -7.28
N THR A 21 -3.55 -6.58 -8.25
CA THR A 21 -3.48 -6.26 -9.69
C THR A 21 -4.61 -5.31 -10.08
N ASP A 22 -5.84 -5.59 -9.64
CA ASP A 22 -6.99 -4.71 -9.83
C ASP A 22 -6.77 -3.33 -9.19
N TRP A 23 -6.26 -3.28 -7.96
CA TRP A 23 -5.96 -2.01 -7.29
C TRP A 23 -4.90 -1.19 -8.02
N ALA A 24 -3.80 -1.83 -8.45
CA ALA A 24 -2.73 -1.16 -9.18
C ALA A 24 -3.20 -0.64 -10.54
N THR A 25 -4.06 -1.40 -11.22
CA THR A 25 -4.71 -0.98 -12.48
C THR A 25 -5.56 0.25 -12.21
N TRP A 26 -6.43 0.18 -11.20
CA TRP A 26 -7.33 1.27 -10.84
C TRP A 26 -6.59 2.56 -10.45
N LEU A 27 -5.48 2.43 -9.72
CA LEU A 27 -4.63 3.58 -9.39
C LEU A 27 -3.99 4.20 -10.64
N GLY A 28 -3.60 3.37 -11.61
CA GLY A 28 -2.97 3.84 -12.85
C GLY A 28 -3.96 4.54 -13.78
N SER A 29 -5.15 3.99 -13.98
CA SER A 29 -6.17 4.53 -14.89
C SER A 29 -6.96 5.66 -14.24
N GLU A 30 -7.75 5.38 -13.19
CA GLU A 30 -8.71 6.36 -12.66
C GLU A 30 -8.04 7.40 -11.76
N ARG A 31 -6.95 7.05 -11.08
CA ARG A 31 -6.22 7.98 -10.20
C ARG A 31 -4.98 8.60 -10.85
N ARG A 32 -4.62 8.19 -12.07
CA ARG A 32 -3.43 8.65 -12.81
C ARG A 32 -2.15 8.64 -11.95
N ALA A 33 -2.01 7.65 -11.08
CA ALA A 33 -0.86 7.55 -10.19
C ALA A 33 0.42 7.34 -11.01
N ALA A 34 1.45 8.12 -10.71
CA ALA A 34 2.73 8.00 -11.39
C ALA A 34 3.36 6.61 -11.20
N ALA A 35 4.13 6.16 -12.19
CA ALA A 35 4.70 4.81 -12.22
C ALA A 35 5.59 4.51 -11.00
N ASN A 36 6.31 5.51 -10.50
CA ASN A 36 7.13 5.42 -9.29
C ASN A 36 6.30 5.19 -8.02
N THR A 37 5.14 5.85 -7.89
CA THR A 37 4.19 5.63 -6.78
C THR A 37 3.64 4.22 -6.82
N LEU A 38 3.23 3.72 -7.99
CA LEU A 38 2.75 2.35 -8.16
C LEU A 38 3.84 1.31 -7.80
N ALA A 39 5.09 1.57 -8.19
CA ALA A 39 6.22 0.71 -7.84
C ALA A 39 6.51 0.70 -6.33
N ALA A 40 6.43 1.87 -5.69
CA ALA A 40 6.59 2.01 -4.25
C ALA A 40 5.49 1.23 -3.49
N TYR A 41 4.24 1.33 -3.92
CA TYR A 41 3.12 0.61 -3.30
C TYR A 41 3.22 -0.91 -3.49
N ARG A 42 3.60 -1.38 -4.68
CA ARG A 42 3.85 -2.82 -4.90
C ARG A 42 4.94 -3.35 -3.98
N ARG A 43 6.05 -2.61 -3.82
CA ARG A 43 7.14 -3.00 -2.91
C ARG A 43 6.65 -3.11 -1.46
N ASP A 44 5.87 -2.14 -1.01
CA ASP A 44 5.35 -2.15 0.36
C ASP A 44 4.40 -3.32 0.59
N LEU A 45 3.53 -3.63 -0.38
CA LEU A 45 2.64 -4.80 -0.30
C LEU A 45 3.44 -6.10 -0.30
N ALA A 46 4.46 -6.23 -1.15
CA ALA A 46 5.31 -7.42 -1.18
C ALA A 46 5.98 -7.68 0.19
N VAL A 47 6.49 -6.62 0.82
CA VAL A 47 7.12 -6.70 2.15
C VAL A 47 6.09 -7.04 3.23
N PHE A 48 4.92 -6.39 3.21
CA PHE A 48 3.85 -6.69 4.16
C PHE A 48 3.35 -8.14 4.06
N PHE A 49 3.10 -8.64 2.86
CA PHE A 49 2.63 -10.01 2.67
C PHE A 49 3.70 -11.06 2.96
N ALA A 50 4.98 -10.77 2.71
CA ALA A 50 6.08 -11.61 3.18
C ALA A 50 6.05 -11.75 4.71
N PHE A 51 6.02 -10.62 5.44
CA PHE A 51 5.89 -10.62 6.90
C PHE A 51 4.62 -11.36 7.35
N LEU A 52 3.46 -11.04 6.76
CA LEU A 52 2.19 -11.59 7.19
C LEU A 52 2.17 -13.11 6.99
N SER A 53 2.74 -13.61 5.88
CA SER A 53 2.84 -15.04 5.62
C SER A 53 3.66 -15.79 6.68
N GLU A 54 4.73 -15.18 7.17
CA GLU A 54 5.54 -15.72 8.27
C GLU A 54 4.80 -15.61 9.61
N HIS A 55 4.09 -14.50 9.84
CA HIS A 55 3.37 -14.20 11.08
C HIS A 55 2.17 -15.13 11.31
N ILE A 56 1.44 -15.50 10.25
CA ILE A 56 0.28 -16.40 10.34
C ILE A 56 0.60 -17.86 9.97
N GLY A 57 1.78 -18.13 9.40
CA GLY A 57 2.23 -19.47 9.03
C GLY A 57 1.62 -20.05 7.75
N SER A 58 0.98 -19.23 6.92
CA SER A 58 0.35 -19.64 5.66
C SER A 58 0.43 -18.53 4.61
N LEU A 59 0.05 -18.81 3.36
CA LEU A 59 -0.14 -17.74 2.37
C LEU A 59 -1.42 -16.97 2.72
N PRO A 60 -1.36 -15.66 3.01
CA PRO A 60 -2.55 -14.89 3.39
C PRO A 60 -3.59 -14.88 2.28
N ALA A 61 -4.82 -15.23 2.62
CA ALA A 61 -5.99 -15.16 1.77
C ALA A 61 -6.90 -13.98 2.17
N LEU A 62 -7.94 -13.72 1.38
CA LEU A 62 -8.89 -12.63 1.67
C LEU A 62 -9.57 -12.79 3.04
N GLY A 63 -9.87 -14.02 3.45
CA GLY A 63 -10.44 -14.32 4.77
C GLY A 63 -9.51 -13.92 5.93
N ASP A 64 -8.20 -14.10 5.78
CA ASP A 64 -7.22 -13.66 6.79
C ASP A 64 -7.16 -12.13 6.87
N LEU A 65 -7.33 -11.44 5.74
CA LEU A 65 -7.40 -9.98 5.71
C LEU A 65 -8.70 -9.45 6.34
N GLU A 66 -9.81 -10.18 6.27
CA GLU A 66 -11.07 -9.85 6.94
C GLU A 66 -10.90 -9.82 8.47
N VAL A 67 -10.20 -10.81 9.01
CA VAL A 67 -10.02 -10.98 10.47
C VAL A 67 -8.71 -10.39 11.01
N LEU A 68 -7.88 -9.78 10.15
CA LEU A 68 -6.61 -9.17 10.51
C LEU A 68 -6.80 -8.13 11.63
N ARG A 69 -6.01 -8.24 12.71
CA ARG A 69 -6.17 -7.37 13.88
C ARG A 69 -5.23 -6.18 13.81
N ALA A 70 -5.58 -5.12 14.52
CA ALA A 70 -4.70 -3.96 14.66
C ALA A 70 -3.35 -4.33 15.34
N ALA A 71 -3.33 -5.42 16.13
CA ALA A 71 -2.11 -5.95 16.71
C ALA A 71 -1.15 -6.51 15.65
N ASP A 72 -1.66 -7.19 14.61
CA ASP A 72 -0.84 -7.76 13.53
C ASP A 72 -0.18 -6.66 12.69
N VAL A 73 -0.94 -5.59 12.40
CA VAL A 73 -0.39 -4.40 11.72
C VAL A 73 0.68 -3.71 12.57
N ARG A 74 0.50 -3.63 13.89
CA ARG A 74 1.52 -3.09 14.79
C ARG A 74 2.76 -3.99 14.86
N ALA A 75 2.58 -5.31 14.84
CA ALA A 75 3.67 -6.28 14.79
C ALA A 75 4.50 -6.10 13.51
N TYR A 76 3.84 -5.97 12.35
CA TYR A 76 4.49 -5.61 11.09
C TYR A 76 5.31 -4.33 11.20
N MET A 77 4.72 -3.25 11.73
CA MET A 77 5.41 -1.98 11.88
C MET A 77 6.60 -2.06 12.86
N ALA A 78 6.55 -2.94 13.86
CA ALA A 78 7.67 -3.18 14.78
C ALA A 78 8.78 -3.97 14.08
N HIS A 79 8.41 -5.02 13.34
CA HIS A 79 9.33 -5.83 12.53
C HIS A 79 10.11 -4.97 11.53
N GLU A 80 9.44 -4.10 10.78
CA GLU A 80 10.11 -3.22 9.80
C GLU A 80 11.07 -2.22 10.46
N ARG A 81 10.73 -1.70 11.65
CA ARG A 81 11.64 -0.84 12.40
C ARG A 81 12.87 -1.59 12.88
N ALA A 82 12.71 -2.84 13.34
CA ALA A 82 13.82 -3.69 13.74
C ALA A 82 14.76 -3.99 12.56
N ARG A 83 14.22 -4.00 11.33
CA ARG A 83 15.00 -4.10 10.08
C ARG A 83 15.64 -2.78 9.62
N GLY A 84 15.50 -1.70 10.39
CA GLY A 84 16.12 -0.40 10.12
C GLY A 84 15.30 0.55 9.27
N LEU A 85 14.01 0.30 9.00
CA LEU A 85 13.18 1.26 8.29
C LEU A 85 12.95 2.53 9.13
N THR A 86 13.07 3.67 8.46
CA THR A 86 12.78 4.98 9.07
C THR A 86 11.29 5.14 9.36
N GLY A 87 10.95 6.05 10.28
CA GLY A 87 9.56 6.41 10.57
C GLY A 87 8.77 6.86 9.33
N THR A 88 9.44 7.54 8.38
CA THR A 88 8.85 7.96 7.10
C THR A 88 8.50 6.77 6.21
N SER A 89 9.39 5.78 6.11
CA SER A 89 9.14 4.57 5.32
C SER A 89 8.01 3.74 5.90
N VAL A 90 7.96 3.59 7.23
CA VAL A 90 6.86 2.89 7.93
C VAL A 90 5.52 3.63 7.75
N ALA A 91 5.53 4.97 7.80
CA ALA A 91 4.32 5.76 7.56
C ALA A 91 3.81 5.62 6.12
N ARG A 92 4.71 5.60 5.13
CA ARG A 92 4.37 5.36 3.72
C ARG A 92 3.77 3.96 3.53
N ALA A 93 4.40 2.92 4.07
CA ALA A 93 3.89 1.56 4.01
C ALA A 93 2.47 1.46 4.61
N LEU A 94 2.22 2.09 5.76
CA LEU A 94 0.89 2.13 6.36
C LEU A 94 -0.14 2.87 5.49
N SER A 95 0.26 3.94 4.79
CA SER A 95 -0.61 4.62 3.82
C SER A 95 -0.95 3.71 2.63
N THR A 96 0.00 2.92 2.14
CA THR A 96 -0.24 1.90 1.11
C THR A 96 -1.26 0.87 1.60
N LEU A 97 -1.09 0.32 2.81
CA LEU A 97 -2.02 -0.65 3.38
C LEU A 97 -3.43 -0.06 3.50
N ARG A 98 -3.59 1.16 4.01
CA ARG A 98 -4.90 1.81 4.09
C ARG A 98 -5.55 2.02 2.72
N GLY A 99 -4.75 2.40 1.72
CA GLY A 99 -5.24 2.56 0.34
C GLY A 99 -5.75 1.26 -0.25
N PHE A 100 -5.01 0.17 -0.04
CA PHE A 100 -5.36 -1.17 -0.49
C PHE A 100 -6.59 -1.71 0.23
N PHE A 101 -6.65 -1.67 1.56
CA PHE A 101 -7.81 -2.15 2.32
C PHE A 101 -9.10 -1.39 1.97
N ARG A 102 -9.01 -0.06 1.75
CA ARG A 102 -10.15 0.71 1.25
C ARG A 102 -10.58 0.28 -0.15
N HIS A 103 -9.64 -0.18 -0.98
CA HIS A 103 -9.97 -0.74 -2.29
C HIS A 103 -10.69 -2.07 -2.18
N LEU A 104 -10.21 -2.98 -1.32
CA LEU A 104 -10.90 -4.24 -1.05
C LEU A 104 -12.33 -4.01 -0.56
N GLU A 105 -12.52 -3.04 0.33
CA GLU A 105 -13.84 -2.66 0.84
C GLU A 105 -14.76 -2.14 -0.28
N ARG A 106 -14.25 -1.24 -1.15
CA ARG A 106 -15.01 -0.75 -2.32
C ARG A 106 -15.39 -1.86 -3.30
N ARG A 107 -14.57 -2.91 -3.41
CA ARG A 107 -14.84 -4.09 -4.25
C ARG A 107 -15.72 -5.14 -3.55
N GLY A 108 -16.08 -4.92 -2.28
CA GLY A 108 -16.85 -5.88 -1.48
C GLY A 108 -16.08 -7.16 -1.12
N LEU A 109 -14.74 -7.13 -1.22
CA LEU A 109 -13.88 -8.30 -0.99
C LEU A 109 -13.53 -8.47 0.49
N VAL A 110 -13.21 -7.38 1.18
CA VAL A 110 -12.79 -7.37 2.59
C VAL A 110 -13.33 -6.12 3.27
N ARG A 111 -13.91 -6.25 4.47
CA ARG A 111 -14.39 -5.16 5.33
C ARG A 111 -13.67 -5.19 6.68
N ASN A 112 -12.48 -4.61 6.70
CA ASN A 112 -11.66 -4.56 7.91
C ASN A 112 -11.25 -3.13 8.30
N ALA A 113 -11.88 -2.60 9.35
CA ALA A 113 -11.59 -1.28 9.90
C ALA A 113 -10.30 -1.23 10.77
N ALA A 114 -9.76 -2.38 11.17
CA ALA A 114 -8.59 -2.44 12.06
C ALA A 114 -7.36 -1.75 11.45
N VAL A 115 -7.14 -1.90 10.13
CA VAL A 115 -6.03 -1.26 9.42
C VAL A 115 -6.18 0.26 9.41
N ALA A 116 -7.41 0.78 9.29
CA ALA A 116 -7.66 2.21 9.33
C ALA A 116 -7.37 2.81 10.72
N GLY A 117 -7.70 2.07 11.78
CA GLY A 117 -7.53 2.52 13.18
C GLY A 117 -6.10 2.49 13.72
N VAL A 118 -5.13 1.88 13.02
CA VAL A 118 -3.73 1.82 13.49
C VAL A 118 -3.08 3.19 13.39
N ARG A 119 -2.49 3.68 14.49
CA ARG A 119 -1.82 4.99 14.54
C ARG A 119 -0.50 4.94 13.76
N SER A 120 -0.30 5.90 12.85
CA SER A 120 0.99 6.08 12.16
C SER A 120 2.10 6.52 13.15
N PRO A 121 3.37 6.17 12.89
CA PRO A 121 4.48 6.70 13.67
C PRO A 121 4.48 8.23 13.60
N LYS A 122 4.81 8.91 14.71
CA LYS A 122 5.02 10.36 14.71
C LYS A 122 6.34 10.63 13.98
N VAL A 123 6.26 10.92 12.69
CA VAL A 123 7.41 11.41 11.92
C VAL A 123 7.61 12.88 12.34
N PRO A 124 8.78 13.26 12.91
CA PRO A 124 9.09 14.66 13.15
C PRO A 124 8.86 15.41 11.84
N ARG A 125 8.08 16.49 11.91
CA ARG A 125 7.76 17.27 10.72
C ARG A 125 9.08 17.92 10.29
N ALA A 126 9.79 17.30 9.34
CA ALA A 126 10.66 18.08 8.47
C ALA A 126 9.71 19.11 7.89
N ILE A 127 9.94 20.39 8.22
CA ILE A 127 9.22 21.49 7.60
C ILE A 127 9.30 21.19 6.11
N PRO A 128 8.17 20.95 5.44
CA PRO A 128 8.22 20.81 4.00
C PRO A 128 8.92 22.08 3.52
N LYS A 129 10.09 21.96 2.88
CA LYS A 129 10.42 22.95 1.86
C LYS A 129 9.14 23.10 1.06
N PRO A 130 8.61 24.32 0.86
CA PRO A 130 7.37 24.52 0.16
C PRO A 130 7.39 23.56 -1.03
N LEU A 131 6.33 22.77 -1.17
CA LEU A 131 6.03 22.23 -2.48
C LEU A 131 5.90 23.48 -3.33
N THR A 132 7.00 23.89 -3.97
CA THR A 132 6.93 24.88 -5.02
C THR A 132 5.91 24.31 -5.96
N VAL A 133 4.86 25.10 -6.16
CA VAL A 133 3.78 24.83 -7.09
C VAL A 133 4.39 24.86 -8.49
N ASP A 134 5.15 23.83 -8.83
CA ASP A 134 5.94 23.77 -10.07
C ASP A 134 5.93 22.36 -10.69
N ALA A 135 4.82 21.64 -10.52
CA ALA A 135 4.48 20.49 -11.35
C ALA A 135 2.97 20.32 -11.54
N ALA A 136 2.22 21.44 -11.61
CA ALA A 136 0.78 21.43 -11.81
C ALA A 136 0.26 22.56 -12.72
N ARG A 137 1.04 23.01 -13.71
CA ARG A 137 0.54 23.84 -14.81
C ARG A 137 1.10 23.36 -16.15
N GLY A 138 0.20 22.88 -16.99
CA GLY A 138 0.51 22.49 -18.36
C GLY A 138 -0.75 22.07 -19.13
N ALA A 139 -1.84 22.83 -19.00
CA ALA A 139 -3.01 22.65 -19.85
C ALA A 139 -3.85 23.93 -19.88
N LEU A 140 -3.36 24.98 -20.54
CA LEU A 140 -4.22 25.95 -21.22
C LEU A 140 -3.37 26.79 -22.18
N ALA A 141 -3.56 26.54 -23.48
CA ALA A 141 -3.43 27.45 -24.63
C ALA A 141 -2.76 26.77 -25.82
N ALA A 142 -3.58 26.26 -26.74
CA ALA A 142 -3.40 26.41 -28.19
C ALA A 142 -4.70 25.97 -28.89
N ALA A 143 -5.71 26.84 -28.82
CA ALA A 143 -6.68 26.94 -29.89
C ALA A 143 -6.30 28.19 -30.68
N ALA A 144 -5.73 27.96 -31.87
CA ALA A 144 -5.73 28.84 -33.03
C ALA A 144 -5.32 27.99 -34.23
#